data_AF-A0A418NL19-F1
#
_entry.id   AF-A0A418NL19-F1
#
_cell.length_a   1.000
_cell.length_b   1.000
_cell.length_c   1.000
_cell.angle_alpha   90.00
_cell.angle_beta   90.00
_cell.angle_gamma   90.00
#
_symmetry.space_group_name_H-M   'P 1'
#
loop_
_entity.id
_entity.type
_entity.pdbx_description
1 polymer ?
#
loop_
_entity_poly.entity_id
_entity_poly.type
_entity_poly.pdbx_seq_one_letter_code
_entity_poly.pdbx_strand_id
1 'polypeptide(L)'
;MHRTDEGGGRNHAVGRHEARDWRKGMSDNVAYALLVYTALQIFVTVHAIKEVGSSILPYLALVVLVAGIIPACRWFEKRWRDLSDEEAADPALAGAYRRDQILLWGLAIFLPLVLTGLFKGVAALFA
;
A
#
# COMPACT_ATOMS: atom_id res chain seq x y z
N MET A 1 -49.21 -26.17 22.92
CA MET A 1 -49.41 -24.81 23.45
C MET A 1 -48.14 -24.00 23.24
N HIS A 2 -48.19 -23.11 22.25
CA HIS A 2 -47.34 -21.93 22.02
C HIS A 2 -45.80 -22.06 22.09
N ARG A 3 -45.20 -22.42 20.95
CA ARG A 3 -43.91 -21.87 20.50
C ARG A 3 -44.21 -20.45 19.99
N THR A 4 -43.69 -19.44 20.67
CA THR A 4 -43.55 -18.10 20.10
C THR A 4 -42.08 -17.86 19.85
N ASP A 5 -41.75 -17.91 18.57
CA ASP A 5 -40.55 -17.37 17.98
C ASP A 5 -40.51 -15.86 18.24
N GLU A 6 -39.98 -15.47 19.40
CA GLU A 6 -39.60 -14.10 19.69
C GLU A 6 -38.38 -13.80 18.82
N GLY A 7 -38.65 -13.15 17.69
CA GLY A 7 -37.67 -12.67 16.73
C GLY A 7 -36.58 -11.89 17.45
N GLY A 8 -35.44 -12.55 17.65
CA GLY A 8 -34.17 -11.95 17.98
C GLY A 8 -33.65 -11.15 16.80
N GLY A 9 -34.38 -10.11 16.39
CA GLY A 9 -33.86 -8.96 15.68
C GLY A 9 -32.92 -8.22 16.61
N ARG A 10 -31.75 -8.83 16.87
CA ARG A 10 -30.62 -8.16 17.50
C ARG A 10 -30.18 -7.07 16.55
N ASN A 11 -30.76 -5.90 16.79
CA ASN A 11 -30.26 -4.58 16.51
C ASN A 11 -28.85 -4.61 15.95
N HIS A 12 -28.73 -4.62 14.62
CA HIS A 12 -27.56 -4.10 13.93
C HIS A 12 -27.60 -2.57 14.06
N ALA A 13 -27.65 -2.08 15.30
CA ALA A 13 -27.41 -0.70 15.61
C ALA A 13 -25.92 -0.49 15.39
N VAL A 14 -25.63 0.03 14.21
CA VAL A 14 -24.35 0.58 13.78
C VAL A 14 -23.96 1.69 14.75
N GLY A 15 -23.41 1.29 15.89
CA GLY A 15 -22.71 2.14 16.85
C GLY A 15 -21.22 1.90 16.73
N ARG A 16 -20.69 1.92 15.50
CA ARG A 16 -19.26 1.84 15.23
C ARG A 16 -18.65 3.21 15.53
N HIS A 17 -18.62 3.58 16.80
CA HIS A 17 -17.44 4.31 17.27
C HIS A 17 -16.30 3.31 17.14
N GLU A 18 -15.75 3.16 15.93
CA GLU A 18 -14.43 2.56 15.79
C GLU A 18 -13.52 3.44 16.63
N ALA A 19 -13.18 2.95 17.82
CA ALA A 19 -12.00 3.41 18.51
C ALA A 19 -10.90 3.44 17.45
N ARG A 20 -10.46 4.65 17.10
CA ARG A 20 -9.58 4.90 15.96
C ARG A 20 -8.40 3.93 16.05
N ASP A 21 -8.30 2.97 15.15
CA ASP A 21 -7.29 1.91 15.23
C ASP A 21 -6.23 2.17 14.15
N TRP A 22 -5.11 2.75 14.56
CA TRP A 22 -4.01 3.09 13.65
C TRP A 22 -3.46 1.88 12.90
N ARG A 23 -3.57 0.68 13.47
CA ARG A 23 -3.09 -0.57 12.87
C ARG A 23 -3.90 -0.91 11.63
N LYS A 24 -5.23 -0.90 11.76
CA LYS A 24 -6.15 -1.10 10.63
C LYS A 24 -5.97 -0.02 9.57
N GLY A 25 -5.95 1.25 9.99
CA GLY A 25 -5.76 2.37 9.07
C GLY A 25 -4.47 2.26 8.26
N MET A 26 -3.35 1.88 8.88
CA MET A 26 -2.08 1.74 8.16
C MET A 26 -2.11 0.56 7.19
N SER A 27 -2.70 -0.57 7.58
CA SER A 27 -2.87 -1.74 6.70
C SER A 27 -3.68 -1.38 5.45
N ASP A 28 -4.79 -0.66 5.62
CA ASP A 28 -5.61 -0.21 4.50
C ASP A 28 -4.82 0.74 3.59
N ASN A 29 -4.04 1.67 4.16
CA ASN A 29 -3.16 2.54 3.38
C ASN A 29 -2.13 1.75 2.57
N VAL A 30 -1.50 0.71 3.15
CA VAL A 30 -0.56 -0.17 2.43
C VAL A 30 -1.27 -0.87 1.28
N ALA A 31 -2.47 -1.41 1.51
CA ALA A 31 -3.25 -2.06 0.46
C ALA A 31 -3.59 -1.09 -0.69
N TYR A 32 -4.10 0.10 -0.38
CA TYR A 32 -4.40 1.13 -1.39
C TYR A 32 -3.15 1.61 -2.12
N ALA A 33 -2.04 1.80 -1.41
CA ALA A 33 -0.77 2.20 -2.01
C ALA A 33 -0.25 1.15 -2.99
N LEU A 34 -0.35 -0.15 -2.66
CA LEU A 34 0.01 -1.24 -3.57
C LEU A 34 -0.88 -1.28 -4.82
N LEU A 35 -2.18 -1.04 -4.66
CA LEU A 35 -3.11 -0.97 -5.80
C LEU A 35 -2.77 0.21 -6.72
N VAL A 36 -2.55 1.40 -6.15
CA VAL A 36 -2.17 2.60 -6.92
C VAL A 36 -0.82 2.41 -7.60
N TYR A 37 0.16 1.90 -6.86
CA TYR A 37 1.47 1.54 -7.39
C TYR A 37 1.31 0.61 -8.60
N THR A 38 0.53 -0.46 -8.47
CA THR A 38 0.33 -1.44 -9.54
C THR A 38 -0.37 -0.81 -10.76
N ALA A 39 -1.42 -0.01 -10.53
CA ALA A 39 -2.12 0.68 -11.60
C ALA A 39 -1.18 1.64 -12.35
N LEU A 40 -0.43 2.47 -11.62
CA LEU A 40 0.57 3.37 -12.19
C LEU A 40 1.65 2.59 -12.93
N GLN A 41 2.18 1.54 -12.33
CA GLN A 41 3.19 0.67 -12.93
C GLN A 41 2.68 0.11 -14.26
N ILE A 42 1.44 -0.37 -14.33
CA ILE A 42 0.86 -0.86 -15.59
C ILE A 42 0.76 0.27 -16.61
N PHE A 43 0.08 1.39 -16.30
CA PHE A 43 -0.13 2.45 -17.27
C PHE A 43 1.17 3.08 -17.75
N VAL A 44 2.08 3.40 -16.84
CA VAL A 44 3.34 4.08 -17.14
C VAL A 44 4.36 3.12 -17.73
N THR A 45 4.56 1.95 -17.11
CA THR A 45 5.63 1.01 -17.51
C THR A 45 5.24 0.22 -18.75
N VAL A 46 3.98 -0.24 -18.89
CA VAL A 46 3.57 -0.96 -20.11
C VAL A 46 3.62 -0.03 -21.33
N HIS A 47 3.25 1.25 -21.17
CA HIS A 47 3.39 2.22 -22.25
C HIS A 47 4.86 2.40 -22.65
N ALA A 48 5.77 2.52 -21.69
CA ALA A 48 7.21 2.63 -21.95
C ALA A 48 7.82 1.34 -22.55
N ILE A 49 7.42 0.15 -22.09
CA ILE A 49 7.96 -1.12 -22.61
C ILE A 49 7.56 -1.35 -24.07
N LYS A 50 6.37 -0.92 -24.50
CA LYS A 50 5.95 -1.01 -25.91
C LYS A 50 6.86 -0.21 -26.85
N GLU A 51 7.53 0.83 -26.33
CA GLU A 51 8.50 1.62 -27.11
C GLU A 51 9.90 0.97 -27.15
N VAL A 52 10.28 0.16 -26.15
CA VAL A 52 11.67 -0.26 -25.92
C VAL A 52 12.00 -1.69 -26.38
N GLY A 53 11.01 -2.54 -26.66
CA GLY A 53 11.24 -3.89 -27.21
C GLY A 53 11.84 -4.91 -26.24
N SER A 54 12.15 -6.12 -26.73
CA SER A 54 12.57 -7.32 -25.96
C SER A 54 13.97 -7.18 -25.32
N SER A 55 14.09 -6.36 -24.29
CA SER A 55 15.32 -6.20 -23.49
C SER A 55 15.29 -7.02 -22.20
N ILE A 56 16.45 -7.41 -21.68
CA ILE A 56 16.61 -8.07 -20.37
C ILE A 56 16.43 -7.07 -19.20
N LEU A 57 16.61 -5.78 -19.47
CA LEU A 57 16.53 -4.68 -18.50
C LEU A 57 15.22 -4.71 -17.68
N PRO A 58 14.02 -4.83 -18.29
CA PRO A 58 12.74 -5.00 -17.59
C PRO A 58 12.76 -6.05 -16.47
N TYR A 59 13.38 -7.19 -16.70
CA TYR A 59 13.40 -8.30 -15.74
C TYR A 59 14.32 -8.00 -14.55
N LEU A 60 15.50 -7.41 -14.80
CA LEU A 60 16.42 -7.01 -13.72
C LEU A 60 15.84 -5.90 -12.84
N ALA A 61 15.20 -4.93 -13.47
CA ALA A 61 14.49 -3.87 -12.78
C ALA A 61 13.33 -4.42 -11.92
N LEU A 62 12.60 -5.43 -12.40
CA LEU A 62 11.58 -6.11 -11.59
C LEU A 62 12.19 -6.81 -10.37
N VAL A 63 13.38 -7.43 -10.49
CA VAL A 63 14.10 -8.01 -9.34
C VAL A 63 14.47 -6.94 -8.30
N VAL A 64 15.08 -5.83 -8.73
CA VAL A 64 15.47 -4.72 -7.85
C VAL A 64 14.25 -4.11 -7.15
N LEU A 65 13.17 -3.93 -7.91
CA LEU A 65 11.90 -3.42 -7.43
C LEU A 65 11.30 -4.31 -6.35
N VAL A 66 11.23 -5.63 -6.58
CA VAL A 66 10.74 -6.61 -5.59
C VAL A 66 11.62 -6.63 -4.34
N ALA A 67 12.95 -6.58 -4.53
CA ALA A 67 13.90 -6.50 -3.44
C ALA A 67 13.77 -5.22 -2.60
N GLY A 68 13.24 -4.13 -3.15
CA GLY A 68 12.96 -2.89 -2.43
C GLY A 68 11.57 -2.83 -1.78
N ILE A 69 10.53 -3.26 -2.49
CA ILE A 69 9.14 -3.14 -2.03
C ILE A 69 8.85 -4.10 -0.87
N ILE A 70 9.41 -5.32 -0.88
CA ILE A 70 9.20 -6.30 0.19
C ILE A 70 9.74 -5.79 1.54
N PRO A 71 11.00 -5.31 1.67
CA PRO A 71 11.48 -4.70 2.91
C PRO A 71 10.66 -3.51 3.36
N ALA A 72 10.24 -2.65 2.42
CA ALA A 72 9.41 -1.48 2.75
C ALA A 72 8.08 -1.90 3.38
N CYS A 73 7.36 -2.83 2.74
CA CYS A 73 6.11 -3.38 3.28
C CYS A 73 6.32 -4.01 4.67
N ARG A 74 7.36 -4.84 4.83
CA ARG A 74 7.65 -5.49 6.14
C ARG A 74 8.00 -4.48 7.22
N TRP A 75 8.68 -3.39 6.89
CA TRP A 75 9.04 -2.35 7.84
C TRP A 75 7.82 -1.56 8.32
N PHE A 76 6.98 -1.10 7.39
CA PHE A 76 5.73 -0.40 7.72
C PHE A 76 4.79 -1.30 8.53
N GLU A 77 4.62 -2.55 8.11
CA GLU A 77 3.74 -3.49 8.80
C GLU A 77 4.26 -3.79 10.22
N LYS A 78 5.55 -4.11 10.39
CA LYS A 78 6.14 -4.38 11.71
C LYS A 78 5.97 -3.20 12.66
N ARG A 79 6.22 -1.99 12.18
CA ARG A 79 6.17 -0.79 13.01
C ARG A 79 4.79 -0.51 13.61
N TRP A 80 3.72 -0.76 12.86
CA TRP A 80 2.37 -0.46 13.32
C TRP A 80 1.66 -1.68 13.91
N ARG A 81 1.95 -2.89 13.44
CA ARG A 81 1.30 -4.12 13.91
C ARG A 81 1.56 -4.44 15.38
N ASP A 82 2.74 -4.09 15.89
CA ASP A 82 3.16 -4.47 17.24
C ASP A 82 2.64 -3.50 18.34
N LEU A 83 1.77 -2.54 18.00
CA LEU A 83 1.14 -1.62 18.94
C LEU A 83 0.09 -2.34 19.81
N SER A 84 0.07 -2.04 21.11
CA SER A 84 -1.00 -2.45 22.04
C SER A 84 -2.33 -1.77 21.71
N ASP A 85 -3.43 -2.27 22.27
CA ASP A 85 -4.77 -1.72 22.00
C ASP A 85 -4.94 -0.27 22.47
N GLU A 86 -4.26 0.10 23.57
CA GLU A 86 -4.24 1.47 24.09
C GLU A 86 -3.46 2.41 23.16
N GLU A 87 -2.28 1.99 22.71
CA GLU A 87 -1.45 2.76 21.79
C GLU A 87 -2.11 2.88 20.41
N ALA A 88 -2.81 1.85 19.96
CA ALA A 88 -3.50 1.84 18.68
C ALA A 88 -4.60 2.91 18.58
N ALA A 89 -5.11 3.41 19.73
CA ALA A 89 -6.09 4.50 19.81
C ALA A 89 -5.47 5.87 20.18
N ASP A 90 -4.20 5.91 20.56
CA ASP A 90 -3.56 7.10 21.11
C ASP A 90 -3.44 8.24 20.07
N PRO A 91 -4.02 9.43 20.31
CA PRO A 91 -3.82 10.61 19.46
C PRO A 91 -2.39 11.10 19.32
N ALA A 92 -1.49 10.81 20.26
CA ALA A 92 -0.10 11.22 20.15
C ALA A 92 0.61 10.61 18.94
N LEU A 93 0.19 9.41 18.49
CA LEU A 93 0.77 8.72 17.34
C LEU A 93 0.31 9.28 15.98
N ALA A 94 -0.67 10.19 15.95
CA ALA A 94 -1.21 10.75 14.69
C ALA A 94 -0.14 11.42 13.82
N GLY A 95 0.84 12.08 14.43
CA GLY A 95 1.95 12.71 13.70
C GLY A 95 2.85 11.68 13.01
N ALA A 96 3.23 10.62 13.74
CA ALA A 96 4.02 9.52 13.20
C ALA A 96 3.25 8.75 12.11
N TYR A 97 1.94 8.60 12.27
CA TYR A 97 1.04 7.98 11.30
C TYR A 97 1.03 8.73 9.98
N ARG A 98 0.80 10.05 10.03
CA ARG A 98 0.80 10.89 8.81
C ARG A 98 2.13 10.87 8.08
N ARG A 99 3.25 10.90 8.82
CA ARG A 99 4.58 10.81 8.20
C ARG A 99 4.75 9.51 7.42
N ASP A 100 4.28 8.40 7.97
CA ASP A 100 4.37 7.10 7.32
C ASP A 100 3.46 6.95 6.13
N GLN A 101 2.25 7.49 6.22
CA GLN A 101 1.37 7.58 5.06
C GLN A 101 2.05 8.35 3.93
N ILE A 102 2.64 9.51 4.22
CA ILE A 102 3.35 10.31 3.20
C ILE A 102 4.51 9.53 2.60
N LEU A 103 5.32 8.85 3.42
CA LEU A 103 6.44 8.03 2.94
C LEU A 103 5.96 6.85 2.08
N LEU A 104 4.91 6.15 2.50
CA LEU A 104 4.32 5.03 1.79
C LEU A 104 3.76 5.46 0.43
N TRP A 105 2.97 6.53 0.41
CA TRP A 105 2.39 7.09 -0.81
C TRP A 105 3.47 7.67 -1.73
N GLY A 106 4.47 8.33 -1.16
CA GLY A 106 5.66 8.77 -1.87
C GLY A 106 6.36 7.60 -2.55
N LEU A 107 6.61 6.50 -1.84
CA LEU A 107 7.20 5.29 -2.41
C LEU A 107 6.34 4.72 -3.52
N ALA A 108 5.04 4.52 -3.28
CA ALA A 108 4.12 3.93 -4.24
C ALA A 108 4.01 4.72 -5.57
N ILE A 109 4.18 6.05 -5.52
CA ILE A 109 4.12 6.91 -6.71
C ILE A 109 5.51 7.10 -7.34
N PHE A 110 6.56 7.27 -6.54
CA PHE A 110 7.88 7.62 -7.05
C PHE A 110 8.64 6.40 -7.58
N LEU A 111 8.47 5.24 -6.97
CA LEU A 111 9.07 3.97 -7.40
C LEU A 111 8.73 3.61 -8.87
N PRO A 112 7.46 3.64 -9.34
CA PRO A 112 7.13 3.34 -10.74
C PRO A 112 7.68 4.38 -11.71
N LEU A 113 7.69 5.66 -11.32
CA LEU A 113 8.20 6.76 -12.14
C LEU A 113 9.72 6.69 -12.30
N VAL A 114 10.46 6.48 -11.20
CA VAL A 114 11.92 6.32 -11.23
C VAL A 114 12.30 5.12 -12.07
N LEU A 115 11.60 3.99 -11.92
CA LEU A 115 11.88 2.79 -12.72
C LEU A 115 11.68 3.07 -14.21
N THR A 116 10.56 3.71 -14.57
CA THR A 116 10.27 4.10 -15.96
C THR A 116 11.31 5.07 -16.51
N GLY A 117 11.66 6.11 -15.74
CA GLY A 117 12.67 7.09 -16.12
C GLY A 117 14.04 6.43 -16.32
N LEU A 118 14.41 5.49 -15.46
CA LEU A 118 15.66 4.74 -15.57
C LEU A 118 15.67 3.87 -16.83
N PHE A 119 14.57 3.19 -17.15
CA PHE A 119 14.47 2.46 -18.43
C PHE A 119 14.63 3.37 -19.64
N LYS A 120 13.90 4.49 -19.67
CA LYS A 120 13.98 5.44 -20.80
C LYS A 120 15.35 6.08 -20.91
N GLY A 121 15.98 6.45 -19.79
CA GLY A 121 17.31 7.04 -19.75
C GLY A 121 18.39 6.06 -20.20
N VAL A 122 18.37 4.82 -19.70
CA VAL A 122 19.29 3.77 -20.15
C VAL A 122 19.08 3.47 -21.63
N ALA A 123 17.83 3.28 -22.07
CA ALA A 123 17.55 3.05 -23.50
C ALA A 123 18.06 4.20 -24.37
N ALA A 124 17.89 5.46 -23.97
CA ALA A 124 18.40 6.62 -24.70
C ALA A 124 19.93 6.72 -24.76
N LEU A 125 20.65 6.13 -23.80
CA LEU A 125 22.12 6.08 -23.81
C LEU A 125 22.68 4.99 -24.73
N PHE A 126 21.87 3.98 -25.07
CA PHE A 126 22.27 2.82 -25.88
C PHE A 126 21.51 2.70 -27.22
N ALA A 127 20.67 3.68 -27.55
CA ALA A 127 19.97 3.81 -28.84
C ALA A 127 20.78 4.66 -29.82
#